data_AF-A0A9D1TY97-F1
#
_entry.id   AF-A0A9D1TY97-F1
#
_cell.length_a   1.000
_cell.length_b   1.000
_cell.length_c   1.000
_cell.angle_alpha   90.00
_cell.angle_beta   90.00
_cell.angle_gamma   90.00
#
_symmetry.space_group_name_H-M   'P 1'
#
loop_
_entity.id
_entity.type
_entity.pdbx_description
1 polymer ?
#
loop_
_entity_poly.entity_id
_entity_poly.type
_entity_poly.pdbx_seq_one_letter_code
_entity_poly.pdbx_strand_id
1 'polypeptide(L)'
;MRAHGIAVGTPEFCRGLTTDPYLNALQCKYGYAITCHKAQSGEWEHVLVDMNTVSGKTNEAFFRWAYTALTRARGHLWHIASPDFSAFDTFRWAPIQTCKASHVKYQVPAGEDFRDYRCRRLVPLAAADGLTVSEDRSVLYQHRLTFSNANDACTLILWYNKNGYTGRMETLRQPADPALAAYAQRLCREALYTDTLAFEASFPAQQQWFDRMEETARQCGVRLTNVVRNPWSDTYYLETDADEASIEYFYNAKHLFTHAQPRSTLGEGDERLKAFIALL
;
A
#
# COMPACT_ATOMS: atom_id res chain seq x y z
N MET A 1 46.20 -44.22 -16.25
CA MET A 1 45.58 -45.43 -16.88
C MET A 1 44.78 -45.13 -18.15
N ARG A 2 43.75 -44.27 -18.13
CA ARG A 2 43.02 -43.89 -19.37
C ARG A 2 43.90 -43.20 -20.43
N ALA A 3 44.83 -42.35 -19.99
CA ALA A 3 45.83 -41.72 -20.87
C ALA A 3 46.80 -42.71 -21.55
N HIS A 4 46.88 -43.95 -21.06
CA HIS A 4 47.69 -45.03 -21.63
C HIS A 4 46.84 -46.05 -22.40
N GLY A 5 45.59 -45.73 -22.75
CA GLY A 5 44.71 -46.60 -23.54
C GLY A 5 44.16 -47.83 -22.80
N ILE A 6 44.35 -47.93 -21.48
CA ILE A 6 43.87 -49.06 -20.68
C ILE A 6 42.37 -48.88 -20.40
N ALA A 7 41.55 -49.83 -20.87
CA ALA A 7 40.10 -49.82 -20.68
C ALA A 7 39.72 -50.09 -19.21
N VAL A 8 38.70 -49.37 -18.73
CA VAL A 8 38.17 -49.48 -17.36
C VAL A 8 37.61 -50.90 -17.14
N GLY A 9 37.99 -51.54 -16.03
CA GLY A 9 37.50 -52.88 -15.67
C GLY A 9 38.32 -54.06 -16.20
N THR A 10 39.38 -53.81 -16.98
CA THR A 10 40.34 -54.86 -17.38
C THR A 10 41.23 -55.29 -16.20
N PRO A 11 41.78 -56.52 -16.21
CA PRO A 11 42.73 -56.97 -15.19
C PRO A 11 43.96 -56.04 -15.07
N GLU A 12 44.39 -55.43 -16.17
CA GLU A 12 45.47 -54.45 -16.24
C GLU A 12 45.08 -53.14 -15.52
N PHE A 13 43.83 -52.70 -15.67
CA PHE A 13 43.30 -51.55 -14.96
C PHE A 13 43.23 -51.79 -13.44
N CYS A 14 42.73 -52.96 -13.03
CA CYS A 14 42.66 -53.33 -11.62
C CYS A 14 44.06 -53.45 -10.99
N ARG A 15 45.01 -54.08 -11.69
CA ARG A 15 46.41 -54.15 -11.23
C ARG A 15 47.03 -52.77 -11.10
N GLY A 16 46.80 -51.89 -12.09
CA GLY A 16 47.25 -50.52 -12.04
C GLY A 16 46.69 -49.75 -10.84
N LEU A 17 45.40 -49.91 -10.53
CA LEU A 17 44.78 -49.25 -9.37
C LEU A 17 45.44 -49.70 -8.07
N THR A 18 45.66 -51.00 -7.88
CA THR A 18 46.30 -51.54 -6.66
C THR A 18 47.72 -51.03 -6.47
N THR A 19 48.45 -50.73 -7.54
CA THR A 19 49.83 -50.23 -7.48
C THR A 19 49.96 -48.71 -7.55
N ASP A 20 48.87 -47.99 -7.77
CA ASP A 20 48.89 -46.52 -7.88
C ASP A 20 49.05 -45.90 -6.48
N PRO A 21 50.20 -45.25 -6.18
CA PRO A 21 50.46 -44.66 -4.87
C PRO A 21 49.52 -43.49 -4.55
N TYR A 22 48.86 -42.93 -5.57
CA TYR A 22 47.93 -41.81 -5.42
C TYR A 22 46.47 -42.24 -5.35
N LEU A 23 46.14 -43.53 -5.55
CA LEU A 23 44.76 -44.01 -5.48
C LEU A 23 44.13 -43.69 -4.12
N ASN A 24 44.90 -43.88 -3.05
CA ASN A 24 44.48 -43.64 -1.67
C ASN A 24 45.03 -42.32 -1.11
N ALA A 25 45.58 -41.44 -1.96
CA ALA A 25 46.06 -40.16 -1.49
C ALA A 25 44.91 -39.29 -0.99
N LEU A 26 45.11 -38.67 0.18
CA LEU A 26 44.15 -37.72 0.73
C LEU A 26 44.08 -36.48 -0.16
N GLN A 27 42.91 -36.21 -0.74
CA GLN A 27 42.67 -35.00 -1.50
C GLN A 27 42.35 -33.83 -0.55
N CYS A 28 43.39 -33.19 -0.04
CA CYS A 28 43.25 -31.97 0.75
C CYS A 28 42.85 -30.81 -0.15
N LYS A 29 41.77 -30.11 0.20
CA LYS A 29 41.39 -28.83 -0.40
C LYS A 29 41.30 -27.79 0.69
N TYR A 30 42.00 -26.69 0.52
CA TYR A 30 41.85 -25.52 1.37
C TYR A 30 40.86 -24.56 0.72
N GLY A 31 39.87 -24.11 1.48
CA GLY A 31 38.86 -23.16 1.02
C GLY A 31 38.55 -22.15 2.11
N TYR A 32 38.52 -20.87 1.76
CA TYR A 32 38.14 -19.79 2.67
C TYR A 32 36.63 -19.78 2.97
N ALA A 33 35.84 -20.36 2.07
CA ALA A 33 34.39 -20.48 2.20
C ALA A 33 33.94 -21.87 1.75
N ILE A 34 32.83 -22.32 2.31
CA ILE A 34 32.19 -23.59 1.96
C ILE A 34 30.77 -23.33 1.49
N THR A 35 30.28 -24.16 0.57
CA THR A 35 28.88 -24.09 0.16
C THR A 35 27.99 -24.63 1.26
N CYS A 36 26.78 -24.09 1.40
CA CYS A 36 25.82 -24.50 2.42
C CYS A 36 25.58 -26.03 2.44
N HIS A 37 25.48 -26.67 1.26
CA HIS A 37 25.36 -28.13 1.14
C HIS A 37 26.52 -28.89 1.79
N LYS A 38 27.76 -28.38 1.66
CA LYS A 38 28.94 -28.99 2.31
C LYS A 38 29.04 -28.65 3.79
N ALA A 39 28.33 -27.62 4.24
CA ALA A 39 28.33 -27.16 5.63
C ALA A 39 27.33 -27.93 6.51
N GLN A 40 26.43 -28.74 5.94
CA GLN A 40 25.29 -29.37 6.62
C GLN A 40 25.63 -30.16 7.89
N SER A 41 26.82 -30.75 7.96
CA SER A 41 27.27 -31.55 9.12
C SER A 41 28.23 -30.82 10.06
N GLY A 42 28.61 -29.57 9.74
CA GLY A 42 29.52 -28.77 10.55
C GLY A 42 28.78 -27.70 11.34
N GLU A 43 29.37 -27.28 12.45
CA GLU A 43 28.90 -26.16 13.26
C GLU A 43 30.13 -25.34 13.69
N TRP A 44 30.01 -24.02 13.64
CA TRP A 44 31.11 -23.08 13.89
C TRP A 44 30.69 -21.98 14.87
N GLU A 45 31.64 -21.48 15.65
CA GLU A 45 31.39 -20.40 16.63
C GLU A 45 30.94 -19.10 15.95
N HIS A 46 31.53 -18.80 14.80
CA HIS A 46 31.33 -17.57 14.03
C HIS A 46 31.04 -17.93 12.57
N VAL A 47 29.91 -17.46 12.03
CA VAL A 47 29.50 -17.74 10.65
C VAL A 47 29.12 -16.45 9.94
N LEU A 48 29.66 -16.26 8.74
CA LEU A 48 29.23 -15.24 7.79
C LEU A 48 28.50 -15.93 6.63
N VAL A 49 27.24 -15.56 6.39
CA VAL A 49 26.42 -16.11 5.29
C VAL A 49 26.20 -15.04 4.23
N ASP A 50 26.61 -15.31 2.99
CA ASP A 50 26.12 -14.56 1.84
C ASP A 50 24.77 -15.15 1.39
N MET A 51 23.69 -14.40 1.58
CA MET A 51 22.31 -14.79 1.23
C MET A 51 21.98 -14.58 -0.25
N ASN A 52 22.96 -14.19 -1.06
CA ASN A 52 22.76 -14.05 -2.49
C ASN A 52 22.71 -15.41 -3.17
N THR A 53 21.50 -15.87 -3.48
CA THR A 53 21.25 -17.12 -4.21
C THR A 53 20.88 -16.83 -5.66
N VAL A 54 21.34 -17.66 -6.59
CA VAL A 54 20.97 -17.58 -8.01
C VAL A 54 19.47 -17.91 -8.22
N SER A 55 18.87 -18.69 -7.32
CA SER A 55 17.45 -19.01 -7.32
C SER A 55 16.62 -17.94 -6.60
N GLY A 56 15.31 -17.87 -6.90
CA GLY A 56 14.41 -16.94 -6.24
C GLY A 56 14.40 -17.12 -4.71
N LYS A 57 14.16 -16.03 -3.97
CA LYS A 57 14.27 -15.99 -2.50
C LYS A 57 12.94 -16.18 -1.76
N THR A 58 11.81 -16.18 -2.46
CA THR A 58 10.45 -16.30 -1.87
C THR A 58 9.85 -17.71 -1.96
N ASN A 59 10.69 -18.75 -2.12
CA ASN A 59 10.23 -20.13 -2.27
C ASN A 59 10.77 -21.05 -1.17
N GLU A 60 10.15 -22.23 -1.06
CA GLU A 60 10.49 -23.25 -0.07
C GLU A 60 11.96 -23.67 -0.11
N ALA A 61 12.56 -23.79 -1.30
CA ALA A 61 13.95 -24.20 -1.45
C ALA A 61 14.91 -23.16 -0.84
N PHE A 62 14.64 -21.86 -1.04
CA PHE A 62 15.40 -20.79 -0.41
C PHE A 62 15.28 -20.86 1.11
N PHE A 63 14.08 -21.00 1.67
CA PHE A 63 13.90 -21.03 3.13
C PHE A 63 14.57 -22.25 3.77
N ARG A 64 14.54 -23.41 3.12
CA ARG A 64 15.29 -24.61 3.59
C ARG A 64 16.79 -24.39 3.54
N TRP A 65 17.29 -23.77 2.47
CA TRP A 65 18.70 -23.44 2.31
C TRP A 65 19.14 -22.40 3.37
N ALA A 66 18.35 -21.35 3.59
CA ALA A 66 18.61 -20.30 4.56
C ALA A 66 18.60 -20.86 5.98
N TYR A 67 17.61 -21.69 6.33
CA TYR A 67 17.60 -22.41 7.61
C TYR A 67 18.88 -23.22 7.80
N THR A 68 19.28 -23.99 6.78
CA THR A 68 20.52 -24.78 6.83
C THR A 68 21.74 -23.88 7.07
N ALA A 69 21.88 -22.79 6.32
CA ALA A 69 23.01 -21.88 6.40
C ALA A 69 23.08 -21.16 7.76
N LEU A 70 21.95 -20.67 8.26
CA LEU A 70 21.85 -19.89 9.50
C LEU A 70 22.11 -20.76 10.73
N THR A 71 21.60 -21.99 10.74
CA THR A 71 21.76 -22.92 11.87
C THR A 71 23.16 -23.49 12.01
N ARG A 72 24.10 -23.17 11.11
CA ARG A 72 25.51 -23.57 11.26
C ARG A 72 26.24 -22.77 12.33
N ALA A 73 25.73 -21.60 12.72
CA ALA A 73 26.31 -20.74 13.72
C ALA A 73 25.93 -21.19 15.14
N ARG A 74 26.93 -21.33 16.03
CA ARG A 74 26.71 -21.57 17.46
C ARG A 74 26.75 -20.30 18.32
N GLY A 75 27.56 -19.32 17.95
CA GLY A 75 27.74 -18.08 18.69
C GLY A 75 27.23 -16.87 17.91
N HIS A 76 28.05 -16.36 16.98
CA HIS A 76 27.71 -15.17 16.20
C HIS A 76 27.45 -15.49 14.74
N LEU A 77 26.38 -14.90 14.23
CA LEU A 77 25.94 -15.00 12.85
C LEU A 77 25.89 -13.61 12.24
N TRP A 78 26.59 -13.44 11.13
CA TRP A 78 26.47 -12.28 10.26
C TRP A 78 25.95 -12.73 8.90
N HIS A 79 25.12 -11.91 8.27
CA HIS A 79 24.61 -12.19 6.94
C HIS A 79 24.72 -10.95 6.05
N ILE A 80 25.00 -11.18 4.77
CA ILE A 80 25.09 -10.16 3.73
C ILE A 80 24.03 -10.47 2.67
N ALA A 81 23.46 -9.42 2.05
CA ALA A 81 22.48 -9.54 0.98
C ALA A 81 21.22 -10.36 1.36
N SER A 82 20.84 -10.33 2.64
CA SER A 82 19.60 -10.91 3.13
C SER A 82 18.42 -10.30 2.36
N PRO A 83 17.50 -11.14 1.86
CA PRO A 83 16.26 -10.61 1.30
C PRO A 83 15.51 -9.85 2.38
N ASP A 84 15.04 -8.66 2.01
CA ASP A 84 14.00 -7.98 2.77
C ASP A 84 12.67 -8.53 2.27
N PHE A 85 11.89 -9.10 3.18
CA PHE A 85 10.56 -9.61 2.85
C PHE A 85 9.53 -8.68 3.46
N SER A 86 8.75 -8.02 2.62
CA SER A 86 7.62 -7.20 3.06
C SER A 86 6.29 -7.93 2.84
N ALA A 87 5.26 -7.52 3.56
CA ALA A 87 3.89 -8.00 3.34
C ALA A 87 3.34 -7.62 1.94
N PHE A 88 4.10 -6.85 1.17
CA PHE A 88 3.74 -6.28 -0.12
C PHE A 88 4.49 -6.92 -1.30
N ASP A 89 5.50 -7.76 -1.07
CA ASP A 89 6.37 -8.23 -2.16
C ASP A 89 5.65 -9.09 -3.21
N THR A 90 4.54 -9.72 -2.83
CA THR A 90 3.79 -10.63 -3.69
C THR A 90 2.50 -10.04 -4.24
N PHE A 91 2.11 -8.83 -3.83
CA PHE A 91 0.82 -8.29 -4.26
C PHE A 91 0.88 -7.85 -5.72
N ARG A 92 -0.26 -7.95 -6.43
CA ARG A 92 -0.37 -7.64 -7.85
C ARG A 92 -1.32 -6.49 -8.11
N TRP A 93 -0.96 -5.60 -9.03
CA TRP A 93 -1.84 -4.56 -9.53
C TRP A 93 -2.78 -5.10 -10.62
N ALA A 94 -4.07 -4.87 -10.44
CA ALA A 94 -5.03 -4.95 -11.53
C ALA A 94 -5.02 -3.63 -12.33
N PRO A 95 -5.44 -3.64 -13.61
CA PRO A 95 -5.60 -2.41 -14.38
C PRO A 95 -6.67 -1.50 -13.75
N ILE A 96 -6.56 -0.19 -14.01
CA ILE A 96 -7.53 0.80 -13.52
C ILE A 96 -8.87 0.54 -14.21
N GLN A 97 -9.89 0.25 -13.43
CA GLN A 97 -11.24 0.02 -13.93
C GLN A 97 -12.07 1.30 -13.90
N THR A 98 -12.89 1.50 -14.94
CA THR A 98 -13.90 2.56 -14.91
C THR A 98 -14.97 2.23 -13.88
N CYS A 99 -15.31 3.20 -13.03
CA CYS A 99 -16.45 3.11 -12.11
C CYS A 99 -17.48 4.22 -12.39
N LYS A 100 -18.63 4.15 -11.72
CA LYS A 100 -19.62 5.22 -11.74
C LYS A 100 -19.44 6.06 -10.49
N ALA A 101 -19.51 7.38 -10.64
CA ALA A 101 -19.53 8.30 -9.52
C ALA A 101 -20.69 7.92 -8.58
N SER A 102 -20.38 7.81 -7.29
CA SER A 102 -21.37 7.56 -6.26
C SER A 102 -21.53 8.78 -5.35
N HIS A 103 -21.65 8.55 -4.05
CA HIS A 103 -21.69 9.63 -3.05
C HIS A 103 -20.27 10.10 -2.78
N VAL A 104 -20.12 11.37 -2.41
CA VAL A 104 -18.81 11.93 -2.04
C VAL A 104 -18.22 11.08 -0.92
N LYS A 105 -16.96 10.68 -1.09
CA LYS A 105 -16.27 9.78 -0.18
C LYS A 105 -15.43 10.61 0.77
N TYR A 106 -15.87 10.68 2.02
CA TYR A 106 -15.21 11.39 3.09
C TYR A 106 -15.43 10.62 4.39
N GLN A 107 -14.51 10.76 5.33
CA GLN A 107 -14.64 10.13 6.63
C GLN A 107 -15.57 10.94 7.55
N VAL A 108 -16.50 10.24 8.20
CA VAL A 108 -17.32 10.78 9.28
C VAL A 108 -17.06 9.95 10.54
N PRO A 109 -16.77 10.58 11.69
CA PRO A 109 -16.60 9.86 12.95
C PRO A 109 -17.80 8.96 13.27
N ALA A 110 -17.53 7.80 13.86
CA ALA A 110 -18.57 6.84 14.20
C ALA A 110 -19.63 7.45 15.13
N GLY A 111 -20.90 7.33 14.75
CA GLY A 111 -22.04 7.83 15.52
C GLY A 111 -22.36 9.32 15.32
N GLU A 112 -21.58 10.05 14.52
CA GLU A 112 -21.86 11.46 14.19
C GLU A 112 -22.78 11.57 12.95
N ASP A 113 -23.73 12.51 12.97
CA ASP A 113 -24.50 12.86 11.77
C ASP A 113 -23.59 13.63 10.81
N PHE A 114 -23.53 13.21 9.55
CA PHE A 114 -22.64 13.78 8.55
C PHE A 114 -22.94 15.26 8.22
N ARG A 115 -24.15 15.76 8.52
CA ARG A 115 -24.51 17.18 8.38
C ARG A 115 -23.98 17.99 9.54
N ASP A 116 -24.15 17.49 10.77
CA ASP A 116 -23.58 18.09 11.98
C ASP A 116 -22.06 18.14 11.88
N TYR A 117 -21.44 17.03 11.46
CA TYR A 117 -20.00 16.93 11.19
C TYR A 117 -19.50 18.01 10.24
N ARG A 118 -20.18 18.19 9.09
CA ARG A 118 -19.82 19.25 8.13
C ARG A 118 -19.98 20.63 8.74
N CYS A 119 -21.11 20.93 9.38
CA CYS A 119 -21.38 22.26 9.96
C CYS A 119 -20.35 22.63 11.04
N ARG A 120 -19.99 21.68 11.90
CA ARG A 120 -18.95 21.85 12.93
C ARG A 120 -17.61 22.32 12.36
N ARG A 121 -17.28 21.89 11.14
CA ARG A 121 -16.05 22.28 10.44
C ARG A 121 -16.23 23.54 9.60
N LEU A 122 -17.37 23.67 8.94
CA LEU A 122 -17.66 24.76 8.03
C LEU A 122 -17.79 26.11 8.73
N VAL A 123 -18.46 26.14 9.89
CA VAL A 123 -18.71 27.37 10.65
C VAL A 123 -17.40 28.11 11.02
N PRO A 124 -16.39 27.47 11.64
CA PRO A 124 -15.14 28.17 11.97
C PRO A 124 -14.35 28.58 10.72
N LEU A 125 -14.37 27.77 9.64
CA LEU A 125 -13.71 28.13 8.38
C LEU A 125 -14.33 29.39 7.78
N ALA A 126 -15.66 29.44 7.70
CA ALA A 126 -16.38 30.60 7.20
C ALA A 126 -16.18 31.84 8.10
N ALA A 127 -16.19 31.66 9.43
CA ALA A 127 -16.00 32.75 10.39
C ALA A 127 -14.60 33.37 10.30
N ALA A 128 -13.55 32.58 10.00
CA ALA A 128 -12.20 33.09 9.77
C ALA A 128 -12.14 34.11 8.63
N ASP A 129 -13.07 34.01 7.67
CA ASP A 129 -13.18 34.89 6.51
C ASP A 129 -14.29 35.94 6.65
N GLY A 130 -14.84 36.11 7.85
CA GLY A 130 -15.89 37.09 8.14
C GLY A 130 -17.28 36.71 7.62
N LEU A 131 -17.52 35.43 7.31
CA LEU A 131 -18.82 34.92 6.92
C LEU A 131 -19.54 34.27 8.10
N THR A 132 -20.86 34.44 8.12
CA THR A 132 -21.77 33.71 9.00
C THR A 132 -22.46 32.59 8.22
N VAL A 133 -22.63 31.43 8.84
CA VAL A 133 -23.28 30.27 8.21
C VAL A 133 -24.51 29.85 9.02
N SER A 134 -25.64 29.71 8.33
CA SER A 134 -26.86 29.14 8.90
C SER A 134 -27.35 27.95 8.08
N GLU A 135 -28.07 27.02 8.72
CA GLU A 135 -28.59 25.82 8.07
C GLU A 135 -30.12 25.78 8.07
N ASP A 136 -30.69 25.23 7.00
CA ASP A 136 -32.10 24.87 6.88
C ASP A 136 -32.22 23.38 6.49
N ARG A 137 -32.88 22.62 7.37
CA ARG A 137 -33.12 21.18 7.25
C ARG A 137 -34.61 20.84 7.10
N SER A 138 -35.45 21.84 6.84
CA SER A 138 -36.91 21.65 6.72
C SER A 138 -37.32 20.84 5.48
N VAL A 139 -36.44 20.75 4.48
CA VAL A 139 -36.69 20.06 3.22
C VAL A 139 -35.92 18.74 3.16
N LEU A 140 -36.65 17.66 2.89
CA LEU A 140 -36.07 16.32 2.78
C LEU A 140 -34.99 16.25 1.69
N TYR A 141 -33.92 15.50 1.97
CA TYR A 141 -32.79 15.25 1.07
C TYR A 141 -31.99 16.50 0.65
N GLN A 142 -32.28 17.65 1.24
CA GLN A 142 -31.60 18.91 0.99
C GLN A 142 -31.00 19.43 2.29
N HIS A 143 -29.69 19.65 2.30
CA HIS A 143 -29.04 20.42 3.34
C HIS A 143 -28.74 21.80 2.78
N ARG A 144 -29.50 22.80 3.24
CA ARG A 144 -29.39 24.17 2.75
C ARG A 144 -28.49 24.96 3.66
N LEU A 145 -27.41 25.52 3.12
CA LEU A 145 -26.45 26.32 3.87
C LEU A 145 -26.43 27.74 3.32
N THR A 146 -26.72 28.71 4.17
CA THR A 146 -26.68 30.13 3.83
C THR A 146 -25.42 30.75 4.40
N PHE A 147 -24.60 31.30 3.51
CA PHE A 147 -23.40 32.06 3.81
C PHE A 147 -23.76 33.54 3.68
N SER A 148 -23.49 34.32 4.71
CA SER A 148 -23.81 35.75 4.74
C SER A 148 -22.67 36.60 5.27
N ASN A 149 -22.47 37.75 4.67
CA ASN A 149 -21.67 38.85 5.20
C ASN A 149 -22.57 40.05 5.50
N ALA A 150 -22.00 41.21 5.82
CA ALA A 150 -22.77 42.42 6.17
C ALA A 150 -23.73 42.89 5.04
N ASN A 151 -23.43 42.59 3.79
CA ASN A 151 -24.07 43.20 2.63
C ASN A 151 -24.72 42.18 1.66
N ASP A 152 -24.40 40.90 1.78
CA ASP A 152 -24.75 39.89 0.78
C ASP A 152 -24.94 38.51 1.41
N ALA A 153 -25.65 37.62 0.71
CA ALA A 153 -25.82 36.25 1.12
C ALA A 153 -26.02 35.29 -0.07
N CYS A 154 -25.44 34.10 0.06
CA CYS A 154 -25.54 32.99 -0.88
C CYS A 154 -26.11 31.77 -0.15
N THR A 155 -27.12 31.12 -0.72
CA THR A 155 -27.67 29.86 -0.19
C THR A 155 -27.35 28.72 -1.14
N LEU A 156 -26.68 27.69 -0.65
CA LEU A 156 -26.35 26.47 -1.39
C LEU A 156 -27.26 25.32 -0.97
N ILE A 157 -27.65 24.47 -1.94
CA ILE A 157 -28.34 23.20 -1.72
C ILE A 157 -27.32 22.08 -1.89
N LEU A 158 -27.15 21.29 -0.84
CA LEU A 158 -26.32 20.09 -0.85
C LEU A 158 -27.25 18.88 -0.80
N TRP A 159 -27.28 18.11 -1.88
CA TRP A 159 -28.16 16.96 -2.01
C TRP A 159 -27.55 15.75 -1.33
N TYR A 160 -28.36 15.01 -0.56
CA TYR A 160 -27.91 13.83 0.17
C TYR A 160 -28.96 12.72 0.22
N ASN A 161 -28.53 11.51 0.56
CA ASN A 161 -29.42 10.42 0.94
C ASN A 161 -28.83 9.66 2.14
N LYS A 162 -29.36 8.45 2.42
CA LYS A 162 -28.90 7.61 3.54
C LYS A 162 -27.40 7.24 3.52
N ASN A 163 -26.74 7.36 2.36
CA ASN A 163 -25.33 7.05 2.17
C ASN A 163 -24.43 8.30 2.17
N GLY A 164 -24.98 9.48 2.48
CA GLY A 164 -24.25 10.75 2.55
C GLY A 164 -24.57 11.72 1.40
N TYR A 165 -23.71 12.72 1.22
CA TYR A 165 -23.86 13.74 0.16
C TYR A 165 -23.56 13.16 -1.21
N THR A 166 -24.38 13.56 -2.18
CA THR A 166 -24.08 13.39 -3.60
C THR A 166 -23.08 14.45 -4.07
N GLY A 167 -22.51 14.29 -5.27
CA GLY A 167 -21.69 15.33 -5.90
C GLY A 167 -22.47 16.59 -6.34
N ARG A 168 -23.80 16.58 -6.25
CA ARG A 168 -24.66 17.68 -6.71
C ARG A 168 -24.72 18.80 -5.67
N MET A 169 -24.32 19.99 -6.09
CA MET A 169 -24.39 21.23 -5.32
C MET A 169 -24.98 22.33 -6.20
N GLU A 170 -26.00 23.02 -5.70
CA GLU A 170 -26.73 24.06 -6.45
C GLU A 170 -26.82 25.35 -5.66
N THR A 171 -26.90 26.49 -6.35
CA THR A 171 -27.09 27.79 -5.70
C THR A 171 -28.58 28.15 -5.74
N LEU A 172 -29.22 28.18 -4.57
CA LEU A 172 -30.62 28.55 -4.41
C LEU A 172 -30.81 30.07 -4.38
N ARG A 173 -30.00 30.76 -3.57
CA ARG A 173 -29.97 32.23 -3.52
C ARG A 173 -28.65 32.69 -4.10
N GLN A 174 -28.73 33.39 -5.23
CA GLN A 174 -27.57 34.02 -5.83
C GLN A 174 -27.16 35.24 -5.02
N PRO A 175 -25.86 35.38 -4.67
CA PRO A 175 -25.33 36.61 -4.11
C PRO A 175 -25.26 37.70 -5.19
N ALA A 176 -25.21 38.97 -4.76
CA ALA A 176 -24.91 40.08 -5.64
C ALA A 176 -23.46 40.00 -6.16
N ASP A 177 -22.53 39.53 -5.34
CA ASP A 177 -21.15 39.23 -5.71
C ASP A 177 -20.96 37.75 -6.09
N PRO A 178 -20.72 37.41 -7.37
CA PRO A 178 -20.47 36.04 -7.80
C PRO A 178 -19.28 35.37 -7.10
N ALA A 179 -18.31 36.14 -6.60
CA ALA A 179 -17.17 35.61 -5.88
C ALA A 179 -17.61 34.90 -4.58
N LEU A 180 -18.65 35.40 -3.90
CA LEU A 180 -19.20 34.76 -2.70
C LEU A 180 -19.77 33.37 -2.99
N ALA A 181 -20.42 33.17 -4.14
CA ALA A 181 -20.95 31.85 -4.52
C ALA A 181 -19.82 30.84 -4.76
N ALA A 182 -18.79 31.23 -5.53
CA ALA A 182 -17.62 30.38 -5.77
C ALA A 182 -16.88 30.06 -4.45
N TYR A 183 -16.78 31.06 -3.57
CA TYR A 183 -16.18 30.91 -2.24
C TYR A 183 -16.94 29.92 -1.36
N ALA A 184 -18.26 30.09 -1.25
CA ALA A 184 -19.12 29.21 -0.47
C ALA A 184 -19.06 27.75 -0.96
N GLN A 185 -19.02 27.55 -2.28
CA GLN A 185 -18.88 26.22 -2.88
C GLN A 185 -17.54 25.57 -2.52
N ARG A 186 -16.44 26.34 -2.55
CA ARG A 186 -15.12 25.87 -2.14
C ARG A 186 -15.09 25.49 -0.66
N LEU A 187 -15.60 26.35 0.21
CA LEU A 187 -15.70 26.07 1.66
C LEU A 187 -16.50 24.80 1.95
N CYS A 188 -17.63 24.59 1.25
CA CYS A 188 -18.43 23.37 1.38
C CYS A 188 -17.64 22.09 1.03
N ARG A 189 -16.74 22.15 0.04
CA ARG A 189 -15.84 21.03 -0.31
C ARG A 189 -14.77 20.84 0.74
N GLU A 190 -14.09 21.91 1.16
CA GLU A 190 -13.01 21.86 2.16
C GLU A 190 -13.50 21.36 3.52
N ALA A 191 -14.71 21.74 3.94
CA ALA A 191 -15.30 21.31 5.20
C ALA A 191 -15.59 19.80 5.29
N LEU A 192 -15.49 19.05 4.18
CA LEU A 192 -15.63 17.59 4.19
C LEU A 192 -14.37 16.85 4.60
N TYR A 193 -13.20 17.34 4.23
CA TYR A 193 -11.97 16.57 4.27
C TYR A 193 -11.07 17.00 5.42
N THR A 194 -10.60 16.06 6.23
CA THR A 194 -9.69 16.34 7.35
C THR A 194 -8.25 16.30 6.88
N ASP A 195 -7.37 16.97 7.64
CA ASP A 195 -5.93 16.89 7.41
C ASP A 195 -5.34 15.54 7.87
N THR A 196 -6.06 14.83 8.73
CA THR A 196 -5.67 13.51 9.23
C THR A 196 -6.87 12.57 9.16
N LEU A 197 -6.68 11.40 8.57
CA LEU A 197 -7.68 10.34 8.56
C LEU A 197 -7.51 9.47 9.80
N ALA A 198 -8.62 9.18 10.49
CA ALA A 198 -8.62 8.19 11.55
C ALA A 198 -8.54 6.79 10.93
N PHE A 199 -7.46 6.07 11.18
CA PHE A 199 -7.31 4.69 10.72
C PHE A 199 -6.76 3.82 11.84
N GLU A 200 -7.53 2.80 12.21
CA GLU A 200 -7.14 1.84 13.25
C GLU A 200 -6.77 0.52 12.58
N ALA A 201 -5.48 0.29 12.35
CA ALA A 201 -4.98 -0.95 11.77
C ALA A 201 -5.27 -2.17 12.66
N SER A 202 -5.76 -3.24 12.05
CA SER A 202 -5.95 -4.56 12.67
C SER A 202 -4.64 -5.35 12.78
N PHE A 203 -3.63 -5.03 11.96
CA PHE A 203 -2.33 -5.71 11.97
C PHE A 203 -1.19 -4.78 11.49
N PRO A 204 0.09 -5.06 11.85
CA PRO A 204 1.19 -4.13 11.61
C PRO A 204 1.40 -3.73 10.15
N ALA A 205 1.33 -4.69 9.21
CA ALA A 205 1.49 -4.40 7.79
C ALA A 205 0.39 -3.46 7.25
N GLN A 206 -0.81 -3.47 7.86
CA GLN A 206 -1.89 -2.57 7.48
C GLN A 206 -1.58 -1.13 7.87
N GLN A 207 -0.99 -0.91 9.07
CA GLN A 207 -0.55 0.41 9.51
C GLN A 207 0.58 0.93 8.61
N GLN A 208 1.59 0.10 8.36
CA GLN A 208 2.70 0.46 7.48
C GLN A 208 2.22 0.84 6.08
N TRP A 209 1.19 0.15 5.55
CA TRP A 209 0.60 0.50 4.27
C TRP A 209 -0.15 1.82 4.32
N PHE A 210 -0.93 2.06 5.37
CA PHE A 210 -1.62 3.34 5.56
C PHE A 210 -0.63 4.51 5.64
N ASP A 211 0.44 4.39 6.43
CA ASP A 211 1.48 5.42 6.55
C ASP A 211 2.15 5.69 5.18
N ARG A 212 2.42 4.63 4.41
CA ARG A 212 2.95 4.74 3.05
C ARG A 212 1.97 5.44 2.10
N MET A 213 0.69 5.13 2.19
CA MET A 213 -0.36 5.76 1.39
C MET A 213 -0.46 7.25 1.69
N GLU A 214 -0.42 7.66 2.96
CA GLU A 214 -0.43 9.07 3.37
C GLU A 214 0.82 9.83 2.87
N GLU A 215 1.99 9.22 3.01
CA GLU A 215 3.24 9.79 2.50
C GLU A 215 3.19 9.98 0.98
N THR A 216 2.75 8.95 0.26
CA THR A 216 2.62 9.00 -1.22
C THR A 216 1.60 10.05 -1.65
N ALA A 217 0.49 10.17 -0.91
CA ALA A 217 -0.54 11.17 -1.19
C ALA A 217 0.05 12.59 -1.10
N ARG A 218 0.83 12.85 -0.05
CA ARG A 218 1.55 14.11 0.14
C ARG A 218 2.53 14.40 -1.00
N GLN A 219 3.28 13.39 -1.45
CA GLN A 219 4.24 13.54 -2.56
C GLN A 219 3.56 13.85 -3.90
N CYS A 220 2.40 13.23 -4.17
CA CYS A 220 1.63 13.48 -5.38
C CYS A 220 0.80 14.77 -5.35
N GLY A 221 0.66 15.41 -4.18
CA GLY A 221 -0.32 16.49 -3.99
C GLY A 221 -1.77 16.01 -4.12
N VAL A 222 -2.02 14.73 -3.83
CA VAL A 222 -3.36 14.11 -3.80
C VAL A 222 -3.78 13.99 -2.35
N ARG A 223 -5.08 14.09 -2.06
CA ARG A 223 -5.62 13.91 -0.71
C ARG A 223 -6.26 12.54 -0.58
N LEU A 224 -5.93 11.80 0.49
CA LEU A 224 -6.76 10.67 0.92
C LEU A 224 -8.00 11.21 1.63
N THR A 225 -9.19 10.82 1.17
CA THR A 225 -10.44 11.38 1.68
C THR A 225 -11.19 10.45 2.62
N ASN A 226 -11.00 9.14 2.47
CA ASN A 226 -11.63 8.14 3.31
C ASN A 226 -10.90 6.80 3.19
N VAL A 227 -10.98 5.98 4.23
CA VAL A 227 -10.60 4.57 4.20
C VAL A 227 -11.76 3.73 4.72
N VAL A 228 -12.23 2.80 3.91
CA VAL A 228 -13.33 1.89 4.26
C VAL A 228 -12.78 0.48 4.40
N ARG A 229 -12.92 -0.09 5.59
CA ARG A 229 -12.58 -1.50 5.85
C ARG A 229 -13.71 -2.42 5.40
N ASN A 230 -13.36 -3.40 4.57
CA ASN A 230 -14.24 -4.46 4.13
C ASN A 230 -13.75 -5.81 4.68
N PRO A 231 -14.54 -6.90 4.55
CA PRO A 231 -14.03 -8.25 4.79
C PRO A 231 -12.88 -8.56 3.81
N TRP A 232 -11.67 -8.74 4.34
CA TRP A 232 -10.45 -9.09 3.59
C TRP A 232 -9.88 -8.01 2.66
N SER A 233 -10.35 -6.76 2.76
CA SER A 233 -9.77 -5.65 2.01
C SER A 233 -9.98 -4.30 2.70
N ASP A 234 -9.16 -3.32 2.34
CA ASP A 234 -9.40 -1.91 2.65
C ASP A 234 -9.50 -1.11 1.35
N THR A 235 -10.51 -0.24 1.23
CA THR A 235 -10.67 0.69 0.13
C THR A 235 -10.23 2.10 0.54
N TYR A 236 -9.22 2.61 -0.12
CA TYR A 236 -8.71 3.97 0.06
C TYR A 236 -9.29 4.85 -1.04
N TYR A 237 -9.89 5.97 -0.66
CA TYR A 237 -10.47 6.95 -1.58
C TYR A 237 -9.55 8.17 -1.70
N LEU A 238 -9.42 8.68 -2.92
CA LEU A 238 -8.49 9.75 -3.26
C LEU A 238 -9.22 10.90 -3.98
N GLU A 239 -8.79 12.12 -3.71
CA GLU A 239 -9.22 13.32 -4.44
C GLU A 239 -8.33 13.52 -5.67
N THR A 240 -8.76 12.98 -6.81
CA THR A 240 -8.09 13.17 -8.11
C THR A 240 -8.88 14.14 -9.00
N ASP A 241 -8.57 14.20 -10.29
CA ASP A 241 -9.38 14.95 -11.28
C ASP A 241 -10.68 14.22 -11.64
N ALA A 242 -10.86 12.98 -11.15
CA ALA A 242 -12.06 12.18 -11.34
C ALA A 242 -13.11 12.49 -10.26
N ASP A 243 -14.40 12.32 -10.59
CA ASP A 243 -15.50 12.47 -9.61
C ASP A 243 -15.41 11.43 -8.47
N GLU A 244 -14.79 10.28 -8.76
CA GLU A 244 -14.48 9.24 -7.79
C GLU A 244 -13.23 8.48 -8.25
N ALA A 245 -12.26 8.33 -7.34
CA ALA A 245 -11.07 7.50 -7.49
C ALA A 245 -10.79 6.73 -6.19
N SER A 246 -10.46 5.45 -6.32
CA SER A 246 -10.17 4.59 -5.18
C SER A 246 -9.21 3.46 -5.54
N ILE A 247 -8.55 2.92 -4.51
CA ILE A 247 -7.76 1.70 -4.61
C ILE A 247 -8.19 0.75 -3.50
N GLU A 248 -8.64 -0.44 -3.88
CA GLU A 248 -8.97 -1.50 -2.94
C GLU A 248 -7.81 -2.49 -2.82
N TYR A 249 -7.29 -2.65 -1.61
CA TYR A 249 -6.18 -3.55 -1.31
C TYR A 249 -6.69 -4.78 -0.56
N PHE A 250 -6.41 -5.95 -1.10
CA PHE A 250 -6.86 -7.22 -0.56
C PHE A 250 -5.74 -7.92 0.20
N TYR A 251 -6.10 -8.59 1.28
CA TYR A 251 -5.16 -9.33 2.13
C TYR A 251 -5.76 -10.65 2.60
N ASN A 252 -4.90 -11.59 2.99
CA ASN A 252 -5.31 -12.92 3.43
C ASN A 252 -5.24 -13.10 4.95
N ALA A 253 -5.62 -14.29 5.44
CA ALA A 253 -5.56 -14.67 6.85
C ALA A 253 -4.14 -14.64 7.48
N LYS A 254 -3.09 -14.58 6.66
CA LYS A 254 -1.70 -14.41 7.10
C LYS A 254 -1.25 -12.95 7.09
N HIS A 255 -2.18 -12.01 6.89
CA HIS A 255 -1.94 -10.57 6.84
C HIS A 255 -0.99 -10.14 5.69
N LEU A 256 -0.94 -10.94 4.62
CA LEU A 256 -0.18 -10.61 3.41
C LEU A 256 -1.11 -9.98 2.38
N PHE A 257 -0.67 -8.91 1.75
CA PHE A 257 -1.38 -8.27 0.65
C PHE A 257 -1.26 -9.12 -0.62
N THR A 258 -2.38 -9.30 -1.32
CA THR A 258 -2.49 -10.24 -2.45
C THR A 258 -2.72 -9.53 -3.77
N HIS A 259 -3.65 -8.57 -3.82
CA HIS A 259 -3.89 -7.77 -5.01
C HIS A 259 -4.45 -6.39 -4.67
N ALA A 260 -4.22 -5.45 -5.58
CA ALA A 260 -4.74 -4.09 -5.52
C ALA A 260 -5.62 -3.84 -6.75
N GLN A 261 -6.82 -3.31 -6.53
CA GLN A 261 -7.80 -3.00 -7.58
C GLN A 261 -8.09 -1.50 -7.61
N PRO A 262 -7.40 -0.75 -8.48
CA PRO A 262 -7.69 0.67 -8.68
C PRO A 262 -8.96 0.85 -9.51
N ARG A 263 -9.73 1.89 -9.18
CA ARG A 263 -10.96 2.31 -9.85
C ARG A 263 -11.00 3.82 -9.96
N SER A 264 -11.48 4.32 -11.11
CA SER A 264 -11.71 5.74 -11.31
C SER A 264 -12.87 5.96 -12.28
N THR A 265 -13.62 7.05 -12.12
CA THR A 265 -14.63 7.45 -13.10
C THR A 265 -14.02 7.84 -14.45
N LEU A 266 -12.75 8.25 -14.47
CA LEU A 266 -11.97 8.47 -15.68
C LEU A 266 -11.28 7.18 -16.19
N GLY A 267 -11.34 6.08 -15.44
CA GLY A 267 -10.65 4.83 -15.75
C GLY A 267 -9.16 5.05 -15.97
N GLU A 268 -8.62 4.53 -17.08
CA GLU A 268 -7.23 4.76 -17.48
C GLU A 268 -6.93 6.22 -17.88
N GLY A 269 -7.89 7.14 -17.90
CA GLY A 269 -7.62 8.57 -18.13
C GLY A 269 -7.18 9.33 -16.86
N ASP A 270 -7.20 8.70 -15.69
CA ASP A 270 -6.87 9.35 -14.41
C ASP A 270 -5.35 9.45 -14.19
N GLU A 271 -4.74 10.52 -14.69
CA GLU A 271 -3.28 10.73 -14.61
C GLU A 271 -2.77 10.90 -13.18
N ARG A 272 -3.57 11.52 -12.28
CA ARG A 272 -3.19 11.65 -10.87
C ARG A 272 -3.21 10.31 -10.15
N LEU A 273 -4.22 9.47 -10.42
CA LEU A 273 -4.27 8.12 -9.87
C LEU A 273 -3.10 7.26 -10.38
N LYS A 274 -2.76 7.37 -11.67
CA LYS A 274 -1.59 6.67 -12.24
C LYS A 274 -0.28 7.11 -11.58
N ALA A 275 -0.07 8.42 -11.44
CA ALA A 275 1.12 8.96 -10.80
C ALA A 275 1.24 8.48 -9.34
N PHE A 276 0.11 8.44 -8.63
CA PHE A 276 0.03 7.90 -7.27
C PHE A 276 0.39 6.41 -7.22
N ILE A 277 -0.18 5.59 -8.10
CA ILE A 277 0.12 4.15 -8.17
C ILE A 277 1.60 3.90 -8.51
N ALA A 278 2.20 4.73 -9.37
CA ALA A 278 3.60 4.58 -9.80
C ALA A 278 4.63 4.81 -8.67
N LEU A 279 4.24 5.45 -7.57
CA LEU A 279 5.10 5.70 -6.41
C LEU A 279 4.91 4.68 -5.27
N LEU A 280 3.96 3.75 -5.42
CA LEU A 280 3.69 2.63 -4.50
C LEU A 280 4.37 1.33 -4.97
#